data_AF-A0A7V9TZ29-F1
#
_entry.id   AF-A0A7V9TZ29-F1
#
_cell.length_a   1.000
_cell.length_b   1.000
_cell.length_c   1.000
_cell.angle_alpha   90.00
_cell.angle_beta   90.00
_cell.angle_gamma   90.00
#
_symmetry.space_group_name_H-M   'P 1'
#
loop_
_entity.id
_entity.type
_entity.pdbx_description
1 polymer ?
#
loop_
_entity_poly.entity_id
_entity_poly.type
_entity_poly.pdbx_seq_one_letter_code
_entity_poly.pdbx_strand_id
1 'polypeptide(L)'
;MKKLVSILIAGFAIFLSAAAGAAQEPAQRSGLYLEVVDHWNATPNLQPVPAADSKFSGGWGPFALLPSWSPPADFLPVRAVNVLARMEGDAVRVNVSVFRGKKSHEKEEQVATFLARENERVVVVELKRWGVVPYEVTPVKVASSALGSPPQVVNKTQSIEVVNIEPVRSAPASFRLVVRNLSTKYVSAVHIEVLKNNRRELSATPAGEEGRPLIEPGDIWKAPDFGLVKIEPTSAGYVLSSAKGQTVVIATVVFQDGSYEGDVRSAVSFRGYVAGRKQQLARVIALFKSASETTDADATAGIAKLRTQVSSLAIDADPVDIEKVLTDIQVYGPNMDADARGAIEAVLTSIRRNVLGEIDSLKEEHRENLEVDAFHKWLNVTRERYENWLSRLQGF
;
A
#
# COMPACT_ATOMS: atom_id res chain seq x y z
N MET A 1 -21.73 -10.98 -29.98
CA MET A 1 -20.56 -10.28 -29.41
C MET A 1 -20.90 -9.84 -27.99
N LYS A 2 -20.45 -10.59 -26.97
CA LYS A 2 -20.64 -10.23 -25.56
C LYS A 2 -19.58 -9.21 -25.19
N LYS A 3 -19.98 -8.02 -24.74
CA LYS A 3 -19.07 -6.97 -24.25
C LYS A 3 -18.34 -7.52 -23.01
N LEU A 4 -17.00 -7.62 -23.08
CA LEU A 4 -16.19 -7.81 -21.88
C LEU A 4 -16.39 -6.57 -20.99
N VAL A 5 -16.95 -6.78 -19.80
CA VAL A 5 -16.99 -5.75 -18.76
C VAL A 5 -15.62 -5.77 -18.10
N SER A 6 -14.71 -4.89 -18.54
CA SER A 6 -13.48 -4.60 -17.81
C SER A 6 -13.87 -3.86 -16.53
N ILE A 7 -13.82 -4.56 -15.40
CA ILE A 7 -13.97 -3.93 -14.09
C ILE A 7 -12.67 -3.19 -13.82
N LEU A 8 -12.67 -1.88 -14.07
CA LEU A 8 -11.60 -0.98 -13.68
C LEU A 8 -11.71 -0.77 -12.17
N ILE A 9 -10.97 -1.54 -11.37
CA ILE A 9 -10.80 -1.25 -9.93
C ILE A 9 -9.85 -0.06 -9.84
N ALA A 10 -10.42 1.15 -9.91
CA ALA A 10 -9.69 2.38 -9.71
C ALA A 10 -9.44 2.61 -8.21
N GLY A 11 -8.17 2.77 -7.85
CA GLY A 11 -7.74 3.42 -6.61
C GLY A 11 -7.47 2.47 -5.45
N PHE A 12 -6.26 1.91 -5.42
CA PHE A 12 -5.70 1.44 -4.15
C PHE A 12 -5.10 2.66 -3.43
N ALA A 13 -5.53 2.90 -2.20
CA ALA A 13 -4.84 3.82 -1.31
C ALA A 13 -3.49 3.21 -0.95
N ILE A 14 -2.42 3.70 -1.58
CA ILE A 14 -1.07 3.40 -1.10
C ILE A 14 -0.91 4.17 0.21
N PHE A 15 -0.99 3.47 1.33
CA PHE A 15 -0.52 4.00 2.60
C PHE A 15 1.00 4.09 2.53
N LEU A 16 1.49 5.24 2.10
CA LEU A 16 2.88 5.59 2.27
C LEU A 16 3.04 5.99 3.74
N SER A 17 3.45 5.02 4.56
CA SER A 17 3.94 5.33 5.90
C SER A 17 5.16 6.24 5.74
N ALA A 18 5.04 7.47 6.22
CA ALA A 18 6.15 8.41 6.22
C ALA A 18 7.06 8.02 7.39
N ALA A 19 7.99 7.11 7.14
CA ALA A 19 9.05 6.86 8.09
C ALA A 19 9.80 8.19 8.28
N ALA A 20 9.78 8.73 9.49
CA ALA A 20 10.72 9.76 9.93
C ALA A 20 12.10 9.09 10.12
N GLY A 21 12.60 8.44 9.07
CA GLY A 21 13.96 7.95 8.97
C GLY A 21 14.81 9.05 8.38
N ALA A 22 16.04 9.22 8.89
CA ALA A 22 17.09 9.94 8.21
C ALA A 22 17.03 9.63 6.72
N ALA A 23 17.05 10.67 5.87
CA ALA A 23 16.89 10.54 4.42
C ALA A 23 17.84 9.45 3.88
N GLN A 24 17.34 8.23 3.77
CA GLN A 24 18.08 7.14 3.18
C GLN A 24 18.25 7.54 1.73
N GLU A 25 19.50 7.75 1.29
CA GLU A 25 19.78 8.03 -0.10
C GLU A 25 19.01 7.00 -0.94
N PRO A 26 18.24 7.45 -1.95
CA PRO A 26 17.40 6.55 -2.72
C PRO A 26 18.27 5.41 -3.22
N ALA A 27 17.93 4.18 -2.85
CA ALA A 27 18.68 2.98 -3.20
C ALA A 27 19.10 3.06 -4.67
N GLN A 28 20.40 2.84 -4.91
CA GLN A 28 21.01 3.03 -6.22
C GLN A 28 20.19 2.24 -7.26
N ARG A 29 19.60 2.94 -8.23
CA ARG A 29 18.73 2.29 -9.23
C ARG A 29 19.60 1.59 -10.27
N SER A 30 19.17 0.41 -10.70
CA SER A 30 19.87 -0.39 -11.72
C SER A 30 19.87 0.24 -13.12
N GLY A 31 18.99 1.22 -13.37
CA GLY A 31 18.71 1.75 -14.71
C GLY A 31 17.81 0.84 -15.56
N LEU A 32 17.43 -0.33 -15.05
CA LEU A 32 16.48 -1.24 -15.67
C LEU A 32 15.09 -1.12 -15.06
N TYR A 33 14.11 -1.38 -15.90
CA TYR A 33 12.70 -1.53 -15.54
C TYR A 33 12.21 -2.88 -16.01
N LEU A 34 11.20 -3.37 -15.33
CA LEU A 34 10.43 -4.52 -15.76
C LEU A 34 9.23 -4.02 -16.56
N GLU A 35 9.23 -4.28 -17.86
CA GLU A 35 8.04 -4.16 -18.69
C GLU A 35 7.14 -5.36 -18.44
N VAL A 36 5.92 -5.09 -17.95
CA VAL A 36 4.91 -6.10 -17.66
C VAL A 36 3.68 -5.83 -18.53
N VAL A 37 3.38 -6.75 -19.43
CA VAL A 37 2.14 -6.78 -20.21
C VAL A 37 1.21 -7.80 -19.56
N ASP A 38 0.15 -7.30 -18.93
CA ASP A 38 -0.71 -8.06 -18.02
C ASP A 38 -1.89 -8.78 -18.73
N HIS A 39 -2.23 -8.36 -19.94
CA HIS A 39 -3.19 -9.03 -20.82
C HIS A 39 -3.01 -8.61 -22.29
N TRP A 40 -3.71 -9.29 -23.18
CA TRP A 40 -3.64 -9.01 -24.62
C TRP A 40 -3.99 -7.54 -24.94
N ASN A 41 -3.11 -6.87 -25.67
CA ASN A 41 -3.22 -5.48 -26.10
C ASN A 41 -3.20 -4.45 -24.95
N ALA A 42 -2.76 -4.84 -23.76
CA ALA A 42 -2.57 -3.90 -22.66
C ALA A 42 -1.39 -2.95 -22.95
N THR A 43 -1.50 -1.71 -22.49
CA THR A 43 -0.33 -0.83 -22.39
C THR A 43 0.62 -1.42 -21.36
N PRO A 44 1.91 -1.60 -21.68
CA PRO A 44 2.86 -2.15 -20.72
C PRO A 44 2.97 -1.29 -19.47
N ASN A 45 3.05 -1.93 -18.31
CA ASN A 45 3.38 -1.30 -17.05
C ASN A 45 4.89 -1.41 -16.83
N LEU A 46 5.55 -0.28 -16.52
CA LEU A 46 7.00 -0.25 -16.24
C LEU A 46 7.22 -0.17 -14.72
N GLN A 47 7.84 -1.21 -14.16
CA GLN A 47 8.19 -1.27 -12.74
C GLN A 47 9.70 -1.09 -12.55
N PRO A 48 10.18 -0.23 -11.64
CA PRO A 48 11.62 -0.05 -11.45
C PRO A 48 12.26 -1.33 -10.89
N VAL A 49 13.43 -1.71 -11.42
CA VAL A 49 14.20 -2.84 -10.87
C VAL A 49 15.23 -2.31 -9.87
N PRO A 50 15.14 -2.68 -8.58
CA PRO A 50 16.07 -2.23 -7.56
C PRO A 50 17.44 -2.93 -7.69
N ALA A 51 18.49 -2.36 -7.09
CA ALA A 51 19.82 -2.95 -7.07
C ALA A 51 19.87 -4.31 -6.34
N ALA A 52 20.98 -5.03 -6.52
CA ALA A 52 21.12 -6.43 -6.06
C ALA A 52 21.09 -6.58 -4.53
N ASP A 53 21.54 -5.55 -3.82
CA ASP A 53 21.56 -5.44 -2.36
C ASP A 53 20.21 -5.01 -1.75
N SER A 54 19.28 -4.56 -2.59
CA SER A 54 17.96 -4.12 -2.15
C SER A 54 17.01 -5.30 -1.90
N LYS A 55 15.86 -5.03 -1.26
CA LYS A 55 14.75 -6.00 -1.27
C LYS A 55 14.14 -6.08 -2.66
N PHE A 56 13.49 -7.19 -2.96
CA PHE A 56 12.61 -7.28 -4.14
C PHE A 56 11.60 -6.11 -4.12
N SER A 57 11.43 -5.46 -5.27
CA SER A 57 10.49 -4.35 -5.45
C SER A 57 9.64 -4.58 -6.68
N GLY A 58 8.44 -4.02 -6.67
CA GLY A 58 7.45 -4.20 -7.71
C GLY A 58 6.06 -4.00 -7.13
N GLY A 59 5.08 -4.65 -7.72
CA GLY A 59 3.72 -4.59 -7.22
C GLY A 59 2.78 -5.47 -8.02
N TRP A 60 1.53 -5.43 -7.60
CA TRP A 60 0.46 -6.12 -8.29
C TRP A 60 -0.28 -5.18 -9.24
N GLY A 61 -0.81 -5.76 -10.31
CA GLY A 61 -1.47 -5.03 -11.40
C GLY A 61 -2.83 -5.61 -11.78
N PRO A 62 -3.49 -4.99 -12.77
CA PRO A 62 -4.68 -5.58 -13.40
C PRO A 62 -4.36 -6.95 -13.98
N PHE A 63 -5.36 -7.80 -14.14
CA PHE A 63 -5.19 -9.09 -14.81
C PHE A 63 -6.45 -9.45 -15.58
N ALA A 64 -6.30 -10.24 -16.64
CA ALA A 64 -7.42 -10.82 -17.36
C ALA A 64 -7.58 -12.31 -17.00
N LEU A 65 -8.84 -12.75 -16.92
CA LEU A 65 -9.17 -14.16 -16.77
C LEU A 65 -9.28 -14.84 -18.16
N LEU A 66 -8.90 -16.11 -18.21
CA LEU A 66 -9.10 -16.98 -19.37
C LEU A 66 -10.59 -17.28 -19.53
N PRO A 67 -11.25 -16.93 -20.66
CA PRO A 67 -12.69 -17.10 -20.82
C PRO A 67 -13.18 -18.55 -20.69
N SER A 68 -12.33 -19.52 -21.01
CA SER A 68 -12.63 -20.96 -20.98
C SER A 68 -12.20 -21.66 -19.69
N TRP A 69 -11.61 -20.93 -18.73
CA TRP A 69 -11.13 -21.55 -17.51
C TRP A 69 -12.25 -21.60 -16.48
N SER A 70 -12.41 -22.77 -15.86
CA SER A 70 -13.35 -22.98 -14.76
C SER A 70 -12.58 -23.33 -13.49
N PRO A 71 -12.85 -22.64 -12.37
CA PRO A 71 -12.18 -22.94 -11.11
C PRO A 71 -12.53 -24.36 -10.62
N PRO A 72 -11.57 -25.07 -10.01
CA PRO A 72 -11.88 -26.25 -9.19
C PRO A 72 -12.87 -25.91 -8.06
N ALA A 73 -13.50 -26.93 -7.48
CA ALA A 73 -14.29 -26.77 -6.26
C ALA A 73 -13.44 -26.11 -5.15
N ASP A 74 -14.05 -25.24 -4.35
CA ASP A 74 -13.42 -24.49 -3.26
C ASP A 74 -12.26 -23.55 -3.65
N PHE A 75 -12.11 -23.26 -4.94
CA PHE A 75 -11.07 -22.35 -5.39
C PHE A 75 -11.37 -20.90 -4.97
N LEU A 76 -10.44 -20.31 -4.21
CA LEU A 76 -10.47 -18.88 -3.89
C LEU A 76 -10.19 -18.05 -5.16
N PRO A 77 -11.04 -17.07 -5.53
CA PRO A 77 -10.81 -16.23 -6.70
C PRO A 77 -9.46 -15.52 -6.65
N VAL A 78 -8.80 -15.41 -7.80
CA VAL A 78 -7.65 -14.53 -7.97
C VAL A 78 -8.13 -13.08 -7.83
N ARG A 79 -7.39 -12.30 -7.05
CA ARG A 79 -7.64 -10.89 -6.76
C ARG A 79 -6.59 -9.98 -7.35
N ALA A 80 -5.39 -10.49 -7.54
CA ALA A 80 -4.28 -9.76 -8.11
C ALA A 80 -3.17 -10.74 -8.54
N VAL A 81 -2.35 -10.31 -9.49
CA VAL A 81 -1.06 -10.94 -9.80
C VAL A 81 0.02 -9.97 -9.37
N ASN A 82 0.95 -10.44 -8.55
CA ASN A 82 2.07 -9.66 -8.04
C ASN A 82 3.34 -10.02 -8.81
N VAL A 83 4.08 -8.99 -9.23
CA VAL A 83 5.36 -9.15 -9.92
C VAL A 83 6.39 -8.36 -9.14
N LEU A 84 7.42 -9.05 -8.66
CA LEU A 84 8.51 -8.46 -7.91
C LEU A 84 9.83 -8.75 -8.63
N ALA A 85 10.73 -7.78 -8.65
CA ALA A 85 12.01 -7.88 -9.30
C ALA A 85 13.16 -7.34 -8.45
N ARG A 86 14.37 -7.81 -8.77
CA ARG A 86 15.65 -7.29 -8.27
C ARG A 86 16.77 -7.67 -9.23
N MET A 87 17.83 -6.87 -9.28
CA MET A 87 19.07 -7.28 -9.93
C MET A 87 19.70 -8.53 -9.28
N GLU A 88 20.28 -9.39 -10.09
CA GLU A 88 21.12 -10.52 -9.69
C GLU A 88 22.24 -10.71 -10.71
N GLY A 89 23.44 -10.22 -10.39
CA GLY A 89 24.55 -10.16 -11.34
C GLY A 89 24.20 -9.25 -12.52
N ASP A 90 24.26 -9.80 -13.73
CA ASP A 90 23.95 -9.14 -15.00
C ASP A 90 22.51 -9.40 -15.49
N ALA A 91 21.67 -10.01 -14.66
CA ALA A 91 20.28 -10.33 -14.95
C ALA A 91 19.32 -9.75 -13.90
N VAL A 92 18.03 -9.82 -14.18
CA VAL A 92 16.94 -9.47 -13.26
C VAL A 92 16.28 -10.75 -12.79
N ARG A 93 16.27 -10.98 -11.47
CA ARG A 93 15.43 -12.02 -10.87
C ARG A 93 14.02 -11.50 -10.72
N VAL A 94 13.07 -12.24 -11.28
CA VAL A 94 11.64 -11.93 -11.22
C VAL A 94 10.90 -13.03 -10.47
N ASN A 95 10.07 -12.63 -9.52
CA ASN A 95 9.13 -13.47 -8.79
C ASN A 95 7.71 -13.07 -9.16
N VAL A 96 6.91 -14.04 -9.56
CA VAL A 96 5.49 -13.85 -9.88
C VAL A 96 4.66 -14.68 -8.93
N SER A 97 3.67 -14.06 -8.29
CA SER A 97 2.73 -14.72 -7.39
C SER A 97 1.29 -14.28 -7.68
N VAL A 98 0.31 -15.06 -7.22
CA VAL A 98 -1.11 -14.70 -7.25
C VAL A 98 -1.62 -14.46 -5.84
N PHE A 99 -2.36 -13.37 -5.66
CA PHE A 99 -3.16 -13.14 -4.47
C PHE A 99 -4.56 -13.69 -4.70
N ARG A 100 -5.06 -14.51 -3.76
CA ARG A 100 -6.39 -15.11 -3.80
C ARG A 100 -7.18 -14.81 -2.55
N GLY A 101 -8.50 -14.77 -2.68
CA GLY A 101 -9.41 -14.65 -1.53
C GLY A 101 -10.86 -14.32 -1.88
N LYS A 102 -11.74 -14.43 -0.89
CA LYS A 102 -13.17 -14.10 -1.02
C LYS A 102 -13.43 -12.61 -0.95
N LYS A 103 -12.72 -11.88 -0.08
CA LYS A 103 -12.87 -10.44 0.10
C LYS A 103 -11.59 -9.65 -0.15
N SER A 104 -10.42 -10.26 0.06
CA SER A 104 -9.12 -9.58 -0.05
C SER A 104 -8.01 -10.52 -0.56
N HIS A 105 -6.76 -10.10 -0.42
CA HIS A 105 -5.55 -10.90 -0.65
C HIS A 105 -5.32 -11.78 0.59
N GLU A 106 -6.10 -12.85 0.71
CA GLU A 106 -6.11 -13.77 1.86
C GLU A 106 -4.95 -14.76 1.78
N LYS A 107 -4.62 -15.22 0.57
CA LYS A 107 -3.52 -16.14 0.31
C LYS A 107 -2.63 -15.60 -0.81
N GLU A 108 -1.32 -15.69 -0.64
CA GLU A 108 -0.35 -15.50 -1.72
C GLU A 108 0.25 -16.85 -2.10
N GLU A 109 0.32 -17.14 -3.40
CA GLU A 109 0.97 -18.35 -3.92
C GLU A 109 1.95 -18.01 -5.03
N GLN A 110 3.19 -18.47 -4.85
CA GLN A 110 4.23 -18.35 -5.87
C GLN A 110 3.81 -19.11 -7.14
N VAL A 111 3.92 -18.44 -8.27
CA VAL A 111 3.60 -18.98 -9.59
C VAL A 111 4.87 -19.34 -10.35
N ALA A 112 5.83 -18.41 -10.42
CA ALA A 112 7.07 -18.59 -11.16
C ALA A 112 8.21 -17.76 -10.57
N THR A 113 9.44 -18.23 -10.73
CA THR A 113 10.67 -17.48 -10.44
C THR A 113 11.65 -17.75 -11.57
N PHE A 114 12.21 -16.68 -12.15
CA PHE A 114 13.15 -16.80 -13.27
C PHE A 114 14.18 -15.66 -13.26
N LEU A 115 15.25 -15.85 -14.02
CA LEU A 115 16.19 -14.78 -14.40
C LEU A 115 15.88 -14.36 -15.82
N ALA A 116 15.88 -13.05 -16.07
CA ALA A 116 15.78 -12.49 -17.41
C ALA A 116 16.86 -11.43 -17.61
N ARG A 117 17.54 -11.46 -18.76
CA ARG A 117 18.50 -10.44 -19.17
C ARG A 117 17.79 -9.26 -19.83
N GLU A 118 18.53 -8.17 -20.05
CA GLU A 118 18.01 -7.01 -20.78
C GLU A 118 17.46 -7.43 -22.16
N ASN A 119 16.23 -7.01 -22.46
CA ASN A 119 15.45 -7.32 -23.65
C ASN A 119 15.05 -8.81 -23.82
N GLU A 120 15.30 -9.66 -22.82
CA GLU A 120 14.81 -11.03 -22.81
C GLU A 120 13.33 -11.05 -22.41
N ARG A 121 12.46 -11.43 -23.35
CA ARG A 121 11.02 -11.56 -23.12
C ARG A 121 10.69 -12.93 -22.56
N VAL A 122 10.09 -12.96 -21.38
CA VAL A 122 9.62 -14.18 -20.71
C VAL A 122 8.08 -14.17 -20.65
N VAL A 123 7.46 -15.28 -21.01
CA VAL A 123 6.00 -15.46 -20.90
C VAL A 123 5.70 -16.39 -19.73
N VAL A 124 4.94 -15.89 -18.74
CA VAL A 124 4.63 -16.61 -17.50
C VAL A 124 3.41 -17.51 -17.71
N VAL A 125 3.61 -18.62 -18.42
CA VAL A 125 2.55 -19.54 -18.83
C VAL A 125 1.87 -20.27 -17.65
N GLU A 126 2.54 -20.34 -16.50
CA GLU A 126 2.06 -20.97 -15.28
C GLU A 126 0.81 -20.29 -14.71
N LEU A 127 0.60 -19.00 -15.01
CA LEU A 127 -0.60 -18.24 -14.63
C LEU A 127 -1.89 -18.88 -15.15
N LYS A 128 -1.83 -19.65 -16.24
CA LYS A 128 -2.99 -20.38 -16.78
C LYS A 128 -3.59 -21.37 -15.78
N ARG A 129 -2.78 -21.93 -14.87
CA ARG A 129 -3.26 -22.84 -13.81
C ARG A 129 -4.26 -22.15 -12.86
N TRP A 130 -4.15 -20.83 -12.76
CA TRP A 130 -4.99 -19.97 -11.93
C TRP A 130 -6.11 -19.28 -12.73
N GLY A 131 -6.29 -19.65 -13.99
CA GLY A 131 -7.27 -19.03 -14.87
C GLY A 131 -6.88 -17.63 -15.34
N VAL A 132 -5.62 -17.24 -15.19
CA VAL A 132 -5.13 -15.91 -15.55
C VAL A 132 -4.43 -15.96 -16.91
N VAL A 133 -4.62 -14.92 -17.72
CA VAL A 133 -3.90 -14.73 -18.97
C VAL A 133 -2.40 -14.60 -18.66
N PRO A 134 -1.49 -15.33 -19.36
CA PRO A 134 -0.05 -15.22 -19.12
C PRO A 134 0.43 -13.79 -19.23
N TYR A 135 1.26 -13.39 -18.27
CA TYR A 135 1.99 -12.13 -18.34
C TYR A 135 3.18 -12.27 -19.27
N GLU A 136 3.53 -11.18 -19.92
CA GLU A 136 4.80 -11.04 -20.61
C GLU A 136 5.67 -10.06 -19.85
N VAL A 137 6.89 -10.49 -19.57
CA VAL A 137 7.82 -9.79 -18.69
C VAL A 137 9.14 -9.60 -19.42
N THR A 138 9.58 -8.35 -19.55
CA THR A 138 10.83 -8.02 -20.25
C THR A 138 11.60 -6.97 -19.45
N PRO A 139 12.83 -7.25 -18.99
CA PRO A 139 13.70 -6.21 -18.46
C PRO A 139 14.13 -5.26 -19.59
N VAL A 140 13.87 -3.97 -19.44
CA VAL A 140 14.15 -2.95 -20.45
C VAL A 140 14.92 -1.79 -19.86
N LYS A 141 15.81 -1.19 -20.66
CA LYS A 141 16.41 0.09 -20.30
C LYS A 141 15.40 1.21 -20.44
N VAL A 142 15.46 2.12 -19.48
CA VAL A 142 14.67 3.33 -19.50
C VAL A 142 15.60 4.51 -19.31
N ALA A 143 15.63 5.38 -20.31
CA ALA A 143 16.28 6.66 -20.18
C ALA A 143 15.37 7.60 -19.37
N SER A 144 15.96 8.30 -18.40
CA SER A 144 15.26 9.39 -17.72
C SER A 144 15.22 10.60 -18.65
N SER A 145 14.04 11.17 -18.88
CA SER A 145 13.95 12.45 -19.59
C SER A 145 14.28 13.62 -18.67
N ALA A 146 14.45 14.80 -19.28
CA ALA A 146 14.39 16.05 -18.53
C ALA A 146 13.07 16.14 -17.74
N LEU A 147 13.16 16.71 -16.53
CA LEU A 147 11.98 16.99 -15.71
C LEU A 147 11.07 17.97 -16.46
N GLY A 148 9.77 17.69 -16.47
CA GLY A 148 8.77 18.63 -16.99
C GLY A 148 8.61 19.87 -16.12
N SER A 149 7.73 20.78 -16.53
CA SER A 149 7.27 21.87 -15.65
C SER A 149 6.59 21.28 -14.40
N PRO A 150 6.76 21.89 -13.22
CA PRO A 150 6.01 21.48 -12.03
C PRO A 150 4.50 21.50 -12.29
N PRO A 151 3.75 20.54 -11.73
CA PRO A 151 2.29 20.55 -11.84
C PRO A 151 1.71 21.75 -11.10
N GLN A 152 0.52 22.17 -11.53
CA GLN A 152 -0.25 23.17 -10.79
C GLN A 152 -0.71 22.56 -9.47
N VAL A 153 -0.67 23.32 -8.39
CA VAL A 153 -1.23 22.91 -7.09
C VAL A 153 -2.52 23.67 -6.82
N VAL A 154 -3.57 22.96 -6.45
CA VAL A 154 -4.85 23.51 -5.99
C VAL A 154 -5.06 23.07 -4.55
N ASN A 155 -5.08 24.03 -3.63
CA ASN A 155 -5.35 23.76 -2.23
C ASN A 155 -6.81 24.07 -1.91
N LYS A 156 -7.56 23.07 -1.45
CA LYS A 156 -8.99 23.21 -1.05
C LYS A 156 -9.17 23.37 0.46
N THR A 157 -8.08 23.61 1.18
CA THR A 157 -8.05 23.75 2.65
C THR A 157 -7.49 25.11 3.03
N GLN A 158 -7.77 25.56 4.25
CA GLN A 158 -7.30 26.84 4.79
C GLN A 158 -6.13 26.64 5.75
N SER A 159 -6.09 25.49 6.42
CA SER A 159 -5.08 25.17 7.44
C SER A 159 -3.74 24.68 6.88
N ILE A 160 -3.62 24.52 5.57
CA ILE A 160 -2.37 24.10 4.93
C ILE A 160 -1.87 25.20 4.01
N GLU A 161 -0.59 25.54 4.10
CA GLU A 161 0.12 26.38 3.14
C GLU A 161 0.94 25.49 2.20
N VAL A 162 0.87 25.77 0.89
CA VAL A 162 1.79 25.16 -0.08
C VAL A 162 3.06 26.00 -0.11
N VAL A 163 4.13 25.48 0.49
CA VAL A 163 5.42 26.18 0.60
C VAL A 163 6.20 26.06 -0.70
N ASN A 164 6.28 24.84 -1.25
CA ASN A 164 7.05 24.59 -2.48
C ASN A 164 6.59 23.31 -3.18
N ILE A 165 6.96 23.19 -4.45
CA ILE A 165 6.98 21.94 -5.19
C ILE A 165 8.39 21.66 -5.69
N GLU A 166 9.07 20.75 -4.99
CA GLU A 166 10.48 20.46 -5.23
C GLU A 166 10.64 19.48 -6.40
N PRO A 167 11.49 19.78 -7.40
CA PRO A 167 11.84 18.83 -8.44
C PRO A 167 12.70 17.70 -7.86
N VAL A 168 12.31 16.45 -8.08
CA VAL A 168 13.08 15.27 -7.67
C VAL A 168 13.69 14.62 -8.91
N ARG A 169 15.01 14.73 -9.02
CA ARG A 169 15.80 14.15 -10.12
C ARG A 169 15.98 12.65 -9.90
N SER A 170 14.91 11.89 -10.14
CA SER A 170 14.95 10.43 -10.17
C SER A 170 14.64 9.92 -11.58
N ALA A 171 14.74 8.61 -11.81
CA ALA A 171 14.24 7.96 -13.02
C ALA A 171 13.06 7.08 -12.59
N PRO A 172 11.78 7.45 -12.83
CA PRO A 172 11.36 8.63 -13.58
C PRO A 172 11.48 9.92 -12.77
N ALA A 173 11.58 11.05 -13.47
CA ALA A 173 11.61 12.35 -12.83
C ALA A 173 10.26 12.62 -12.12
N SER A 174 10.32 13.06 -10.86
CA SER A 174 9.15 13.23 -9.99
C SER A 174 9.17 14.60 -9.30
N PHE A 175 8.12 14.89 -8.54
CA PHE A 175 7.96 16.10 -7.75
C PHE A 175 7.65 15.75 -6.30
N ARG A 176 7.99 16.65 -5.40
CA ARG A 176 7.71 16.54 -3.97
C ARG A 176 6.99 17.79 -3.50
N LEU A 177 5.81 17.59 -2.92
CA LEU A 177 5.00 18.68 -2.37
C LEU A 177 5.51 18.98 -0.96
N VAL A 178 5.81 20.25 -0.69
CA VAL A 178 6.22 20.74 0.62
C VAL A 178 5.12 21.66 1.14
N VAL A 179 4.57 21.31 2.29
CA VAL A 179 3.45 22.04 2.90
C VAL A 179 3.75 22.39 4.35
N ARG A 180 3.11 23.44 4.84
CA ARG A 180 3.15 23.86 6.25
C ARG A 180 1.75 23.81 6.85
N ASN A 181 1.66 23.37 8.11
CA ASN A 181 0.43 23.46 8.89
C ASN A 181 0.29 24.86 9.50
N LEU A 182 -0.73 25.61 9.09
CA LEU A 182 -1.05 26.94 9.61
C LEU A 182 -2.01 26.91 10.81
N SER A 183 -2.62 25.75 11.10
CA SER A 183 -3.54 25.62 12.23
C SER A 183 -2.79 25.48 13.55
N THR A 184 -3.51 25.69 14.65
CA THR A 184 -3.07 25.34 16.01
C THR A 184 -3.30 23.86 16.34
N LYS A 185 -3.86 23.08 15.41
CA LYS A 185 -4.19 21.66 15.59
C LYS A 185 -3.14 20.78 14.95
N TYR A 186 -2.95 19.59 15.51
CA TYR A 186 -2.16 18.54 14.87
C TYR A 186 -2.89 18.00 13.64
N VAL A 187 -2.22 18.01 12.48
CA VAL A 187 -2.73 17.39 11.26
C VAL A 187 -2.38 15.91 11.31
N SER A 188 -3.40 15.07 11.24
CA SER A 188 -3.23 13.61 11.28
C SER A 188 -3.15 12.98 9.91
N ALA A 189 -3.81 13.58 8.93
CA ALA A 189 -3.78 13.13 7.55
C ALA A 189 -4.06 14.26 6.56
N VAL A 190 -3.51 14.12 5.36
CA VAL A 190 -3.76 15.00 4.21
C VAL A 190 -4.18 14.12 3.04
N HIS A 191 -5.32 14.39 2.43
CA HIS A 191 -5.73 13.74 1.19
C HIS A 191 -5.22 14.51 -0.02
N ILE A 192 -4.44 13.83 -0.86
CA ILE A 192 -3.81 14.39 -2.05
C ILE A 192 -4.30 13.61 -3.27
N GLU A 193 -4.74 14.33 -4.29
CA GLU A 193 -5.09 13.77 -5.60
C GLU A 193 -4.16 14.33 -6.68
N VAL A 194 -3.80 13.51 -7.66
CA VAL A 194 -3.17 13.98 -8.90
C VAL A 194 -4.16 13.77 -10.03
N LEU A 195 -4.57 14.87 -10.63
CA LEU A 195 -5.50 14.91 -11.74
C LEU A 195 -4.75 15.08 -13.05
N LYS A 196 -5.23 14.45 -14.11
CA LYS A 196 -4.84 14.70 -15.50
C LYS A 196 -6.10 14.91 -16.32
N ASN A 197 -6.20 16.05 -17.02
CA ASN A 197 -7.41 16.43 -17.74
C ASN A 197 -8.68 16.35 -16.87
N ASN A 198 -8.58 16.83 -15.62
CA ASN A 198 -9.64 16.78 -14.60
C ASN A 198 -10.13 15.36 -14.21
N ARG A 199 -9.39 14.32 -14.60
CA ARG A 199 -9.63 12.95 -14.16
C ARG A 199 -8.60 12.57 -13.11
N ARG A 200 -9.04 11.96 -12.02
CA ARG A 200 -8.16 11.45 -10.97
C ARG A 200 -7.36 10.26 -11.48
N GLU A 201 -6.04 10.40 -11.48
CA GLU A 201 -5.10 9.35 -11.87
C GLU A 201 -4.37 8.76 -10.66
N LEU A 202 -4.09 9.59 -9.64
CA LEU A 202 -3.53 9.16 -8.36
C LEU A 202 -4.34 9.74 -7.20
N SER A 203 -4.42 9.00 -6.11
CA SER A 203 -4.96 9.46 -4.84
C SER A 203 -4.16 8.83 -3.70
N ALA A 204 -3.84 9.61 -2.68
CA ALA A 204 -3.16 9.15 -1.49
C ALA A 204 -3.69 9.90 -0.27
N THR A 205 -3.72 9.22 0.87
CA THR A 205 -4.03 9.83 2.18
C THR A 205 -2.86 9.58 3.13
N PRO A 206 -1.69 10.22 2.91
CA PRO A 206 -0.61 10.19 3.87
C PRO A 206 -1.12 10.56 5.26
N ALA A 207 -0.65 9.82 6.25
CA ALA A 207 -1.01 9.98 7.64
C ALA A 207 0.20 9.66 8.52
N GLY A 208 0.24 10.20 9.72
CA GLY A 208 1.34 9.93 10.64
C GLY A 208 1.37 8.47 11.07
N GLU A 209 2.59 7.95 11.24
CA GLU A 209 2.81 6.54 11.57
C GLU A 209 2.26 6.20 12.95
N GLU A 210 1.64 5.03 13.05
CA GLU A 210 1.12 4.51 14.31
C GLU A 210 0.32 5.53 15.14
N GLY A 211 -0.52 6.33 14.46
CA GLY A 211 -1.39 7.31 15.11
C GLY A 211 -0.69 8.58 15.60
N ARG A 212 0.59 8.79 15.27
CA ARG A 212 1.26 10.08 15.46
C ARG A 212 0.67 11.13 14.50
N PRO A 213 0.83 12.43 14.79
CA PRO A 213 0.50 13.46 13.82
C PRO A 213 1.38 13.35 12.57
N LEU A 214 0.83 13.69 11.42
CA LEU A 214 1.58 13.85 10.16
C LEU A 214 2.33 15.19 10.15
N ILE A 215 1.69 16.26 10.63
CA ILE A 215 2.25 17.62 10.68
C ILE A 215 1.83 18.26 12.01
N GLU A 216 2.81 18.66 12.82
CA GLU A 216 2.57 19.43 14.04
C GLU A 216 2.13 20.88 13.71
N PRO A 217 1.53 21.63 14.66
CA PRO A 217 1.23 23.05 14.45
C PRO A 217 2.46 23.86 14.05
N GLY A 218 2.39 24.59 12.93
CA GLY A 218 3.49 25.41 12.41
C GLY A 218 4.56 24.64 11.62
N ASP A 219 4.57 23.32 11.70
CA ASP A 219 5.61 22.49 11.09
C ASP A 219 5.45 22.31 9.58
N ILE A 220 6.56 21.94 8.94
CA ILE A 220 6.64 21.63 7.52
C ILE A 220 6.69 20.12 7.32
N TRP A 221 5.86 19.62 6.42
CA TRP A 221 5.90 18.24 5.97
C TRP A 221 6.18 18.14 4.48
N LYS A 222 6.96 17.11 4.13
CA LYS A 222 7.31 16.78 2.76
C LYS A 222 6.57 15.52 2.34
N ALA A 223 5.72 15.65 1.33
CA ALA A 223 5.01 14.51 0.78
C ALA A 223 5.95 13.48 0.15
N PRO A 224 5.55 12.20 0.05
CA PRO A 224 6.22 11.26 -0.82
C PRO A 224 6.29 11.79 -2.26
N ASP A 225 7.32 11.37 -2.99
CA ASP A 225 7.52 11.78 -4.37
C ASP A 225 6.36 11.27 -5.25
N PHE A 226 5.79 12.16 -6.05
CA PHE A 226 4.73 11.85 -6.98
C PHE A 226 5.02 12.40 -8.37
N GLY A 227 4.27 11.92 -9.35
CA GLY A 227 4.33 12.43 -10.71
C GLY A 227 3.79 11.38 -11.66
N LEU A 228 2.86 11.77 -12.51
CA LEU A 228 2.44 10.87 -13.58
C LEU A 228 3.52 10.84 -14.65
N VAL A 229 3.85 9.65 -15.08
CA VAL A 229 4.81 9.44 -16.16
C VAL A 229 4.08 9.12 -17.45
N LYS A 230 4.64 9.59 -18.54
CA LYS A 230 4.31 9.15 -19.89
C LYS A 230 5.44 8.22 -20.34
N ILE A 231 5.05 7.05 -20.82
CA ILE A 231 5.96 6.08 -21.40
C ILE A 231 6.01 6.37 -22.90
N GLU A 232 7.20 6.66 -23.42
CA GLU A 232 7.42 6.94 -24.84
C GLU A 232 8.40 5.91 -25.42
N PRO A 233 7.98 5.08 -26.38
CA PRO A 233 8.87 4.13 -27.02
C PRO A 233 9.92 4.86 -27.87
N THR A 234 11.13 4.32 -27.89
CA THR A 234 12.26 4.80 -28.68
C THR A 234 12.97 3.61 -29.34
N SER A 235 13.93 3.88 -30.23
CA SER A 235 14.76 2.82 -30.82
C SER A 235 15.67 2.11 -29.81
N ALA A 236 15.88 2.68 -28.61
CA ALA A 236 16.78 2.16 -27.58
C ALA A 236 16.04 1.63 -26.33
N GLY A 237 14.72 1.45 -26.40
CA GLY A 237 13.87 1.10 -25.25
C GLY A 237 12.83 2.20 -24.99
N TYR A 238 12.69 2.63 -23.74
CA TYR A 238 11.70 3.66 -23.38
C TYR A 238 12.34 4.92 -22.80
N VAL A 239 11.63 6.03 -22.97
CA VAL A 239 11.87 7.26 -22.21
C VAL A 239 10.66 7.49 -21.30
N LEU A 240 10.94 7.75 -20.02
CA LEU A 240 9.92 8.19 -19.07
C LEU A 240 9.95 9.71 -18.96
N SER A 241 8.86 10.36 -19.39
CA SER A 241 8.69 11.80 -19.30
C SER A 241 7.57 12.20 -18.35
N SER A 242 7.71 13.35 -17.67
CA SER A 242 6.64 13.87 -16.82
C SER A 242 5.41 14.17 -17.68
N ALA A 243 4.25 13.60 -17.35
CA ALA A 243 3.04 13.87 -18.13
C ALA A 243 2.64 15.35 -18.00
N LYS A 244 2.27 15.99 -19.10
CA LYS A 244 1.83 17.39 -19.10
C LYS A 244 0.40 17.53 -18.56
N GLY A 245 0.05 18.72 -18.08
CA GLY A 245 -1.31 19.07 -17.67
C GLY A 245 -1.77 18.36 -16.39
N GLN A 246 -0.84 18.07 -15.49
CA GLN A 246 -1.14 17.51 -14.17
C GLN A 246 -1.51 18.62 -13.19
N THR A 247 -2.51 18.33 -12.34
CA THR A 247 -2.88 19.17 -11.20
C THR A 247 -2.82 18.35 -9.93
N VAL A 248 -2.09 18.83 -8.94
CA VAL A 248 -2.07 18.27 -7.58
C VAL A 248 -3.14 18.98 -6.77
N VAL A 249 -4.04 18.24 -6.13
CA VAL A 249 -5.10 18.78 -5.30
C VAL A 249 -4.89 18.34 -3.87
N ILE A 250 -4.72 19.30 -2.95
CA ILE A 250 -4.86 19.06 -1.51
C ILE A 250 -6.35 19.14 -1.23
N ALA A 251 -7.01 17.99 -1.16
CA ALA A 251 -8.46 17.89 -1.17
C ALA A 251 -9.06 17.91 0.23
N THR A 252 -8.39 17.32 1.21
CA THR A 252 -8.88 17.20 2.59
C THR A 252 -7.72 17.24 3.58
N VAL A 253 -7.95 17.81 4.75
CA VAL A 253 -7.07 17.73 5.93
C VAL A 253 -7.90 17.21 7.08
N VAL A 254 -7.40 16.20 7.79
CA VAL A 254 -8.03 15.69 9.01
C VAL A 254 -7.13 15.95 10.21
N PHE A 255 -7.69 16.57 11.24
CA PHE A 255 -7.00 16.89 12.47
C PHE A 255 -7.12 15.77 13.50
N GLN A 256 -6.26 15.81 14.51
CA GLN A 256 -6.21 14.76 15.54
C GLN A 256 -7.46 14.68 16.43
N ASP A 257 -8.23 15.77 16.52
CA ASP A 257 -9.53 15.80 17.21
C ASP A 257 -10.70 15.29 16.35
N GLY A 258 -10.41 14.73 15.16
CA GLY A 258 -11.41 14.21 14.23
C GLY A 258 -12.10 15.27 13.36
N SER A 259 -11.88 16.57 13.62
CA SER A 259 -12.36 17.63 12.73
C SER A 259 -11.61 17.62 11.40
N TYR A 260 -12.18 18.21 10.36
CA TYR A 260 -11.59 18.20 9.02
C TYR A 260 -11.94 19.45 8.21
N GLU A 261 -11.16 19.69 7.17
CA GLU A 261 -11.42 20.67 6.11
C GLU A 261 -11.42 19.97 4.75
N GLY A 262 -12.22 20.46 3.80
CA GLY A 262 -12.24 19.98 2.42
C GLY A 262 -13.28 18.88 2.14
N ASP A 263 -12.90 17.86 1.38
CA ASP A 263 -13.82 16.79 0.97
C ASP A 263 -14.20 15.84 2.12
N VAL A 264 -15.51 15.71 2.36
CA VAL A 264 -16.09 14.91 3.44
C VAL A 264 -15.89 13.42 3.26
N ARG A 265 -15.90 12.89 2.02
CA ARG A 265 -15.76 11.45 1.79
C ARG A 265 -14.36 10.95 2.19
N SER A 266 -13.35 11.76 1.92
CA SER A 266 -11.96 11.49 2.32
C SER A 266 -11.82 11.52 3.85
N ALA A 267 -12.49 12.45 4.53
CA ALA A 267 -12.53 12.51 5.99
C ALA A 267 -13.23 11.29 6.61
N VAL A 268 -14.39 10.90 6.07
CA VAL A 268 -15.11 9.67 6.48
C VAL A 268 -14.23 8.43 6.32
N SER A 269 -13.55 8.30 5.17
CA SER A 269 -12.63 7.18 4.94
C SER A 269 -11.50 7.15 5.98
N PHE A 270 -10.90 8.29 6.29
CA PHE A 270 -9.84 8.34 7.31
C PHE A 270 -10.35 8.04 8.73
N ARG A 271 -11.52 8.57 9.11
CA ARG A 271 -12.16 8.22 10.39
C ARG A 271 -12.48 6.73 10.47
N GLY A 272 -12.92 6.12 9.36
CA GLY A 272 -13.06 4.66 9.23
C GLY A 272 -11.75 3.91 9.48
N TYR A 273 -10.63 4.40 8.94
CA TYR A 273 -9.32 3.83 9.24
C TYR A 273 -8.96 3.91 10.72
N VAL A 274 -9.24 5.04 11.38
CA VAL A 274 -8.99 5.21 12.81
C VAL A 274 -9.85 4.27 13.64
N ALA A 275 -11.14 4.14 13.33
CA ALA A 275 -12.05 3.22 14.01
C ALA A 275 -11.58 1.76 13.89
N GLY A 276 -11.27 1.32 12.65
CA GLY A 276 -10.72 -0.01 12.41
C GLY A 276 -9.40 -0.27 13.14
N ARG A 277 -8.53 0.74 13.25
CA ARG A 277 -7.26 0.63 14.01
C ARG A 277 -7.56 0.41 15.48
N LYS A 278 -8.39 1.27 16.09
CA LYS A 278 -8.77 1.14 17.51
C LYS A 278 -9.31 -0.26 17.81
N GLN A 279 -10.21 -0.75 16.98
CA GLN A 279 -10.86 -2.05 17.13
C GLN A 279 -9.87 -3.22 17.03
N GLN A 280 -9.06 -3.29 15.97
CA GLN A 280 -8.18 -4.44 15.76
C GLN A 280 -6.95 -4.42 16.68
N LEU A 281 -6.42 -3.24 17.00
CA LEU A 281 -5.31 -3.11 17.95
C LEU A 281 -5.74 -3.63 19.33
N ALA A 282 -6.92 -3.25 19.82
CA ALA A 282 -7.42 -3.74 21.11
C ALA A 282 -7.51 -5.28 21.13
N ARG A 283 -8.01 -5.89 20.05
CA ARG A 283 -8.08 -7.36 19.92
C ARG A 283 -6.69 -8.01 19.91
N VAL A 284 -5.76 -7.47 19.14
CA VAL A 284 -4.38 -7.98 19.04
C VAL A 284 -3.64 -7.86 20.38
N ILE A 285 -3.77 -6.72 21.08
CA ILE A 285 -3.18 -6.51 22.41
C ILE A 285 -3.71 -7.55 23.40
N ALA A 286 -5.02 -7.83 23.38
CA ALA A 286 -5.62 -8.85 24.23
C ALA A 286 -5.06 -10.25 23.95
N LEU A 287 -4.82 -10.60 22.67
CA LEU A 287 -4.17 -11.86 22.30
C LEU A 287 -2.73 -11.94 22.79
N PHE A 288 -1.94 -10.88 22.64
CA PHE A 288 -0.56 -10.86 23.14
C PHE A 288 -0.50 -10.97 24.66
N LYS A 289 -1.41 -10.31 25.38
CA LYS A 289 -1.54 -10.45 26.83
C LYS A 289 -1.90 -11.88 27.22
N SER A 290 -2.87 -12.49 26.57
CA SER A 290 -3.24 -13.89 26.84
C SER A 290 -2.09 -14.86 26.54
N ALA A 291 -1.33 -14.62 25.46
CA ALA A 291 -0.17 -15.43 25.12
C ALA A 291 0.96 -15.27 26.15
N SER A 292 1.20 -14.06 26.68
CA SER A 292 2.24 -13.83 27.68
C SER A 292 1.90 -14.37 29.07
N GLU A 293 0.61 -14.52 29.38
CA GLU A 293 0.10 -15.14 30.61
C GLU A 293 0.08 -16.67 30.56
N THR A 294 0.19 -17.27 29.37
CA THR A 294 0.22 -18.74 29.24
C THR A 294 1.61 -19.26 29.62
N THR A 295 1.69 -20.19 30.58
CA THR A 295 2.92 -20.92 30.93
C THR A 295 3.17 -22.08 29.97
N ASP A 296 3.10 -21.82 28.66
CA ASP A 296 3.46 -22.82 27.67
C ASP A 296 4.98 -23.04 27.79
N ALA A 297 5.38 -24.22 28.26
CA ALA A 297 6.80 -24.60 28.36
C ALA A 297 7.48 -24.74 26.98
N ASP A 298 6.70 -24.69 25.90
CA ASP A 298 7.14 -24.79 24.51
C ASP A 298 6.73 -23.52 23.74
N ALA A 299 7.72 -22.69 23.39
CA ALA A 299 7.53 -21.48 22.60
C ALA A 299 6.98 -21.77 21.20
N THR A 300 7.27 -22.94 20.63
CA THR A 300 6.79 -23.36 19.30
C THR A 300 5.29 -23.64 19.32
N ALA A 301 4.79 -24.25 20.39
CA ALA A 301 3.37 -24.42 20.60
C ALA A 301 2.68 -23.07 20.83
N GLY A 302 3.28 -22.20 21.64
CA GLY A 302 2.77 -20.85 21.93
C GLY A 302 2.62 -19.99 20.68
N ILE A 303 3.64 -19.95 19.82
CA ILE A 303 3.60 -19.17 18.56
C ILE A 303 2.57 -19.74 17.57
N ALA A 304 2.42 -21.07 17.46
CA ALA A 304 1.42 -21.70 16.59
C ALA A 304 -0.02 -21.40 17.05
N LYS A 305 -0.25 -21.43 18.37
CA LYS A 305 -1.53 -21.05 18.98
C LYS A 305 -1.86 -19.58 18.73
N LEU A 306 -0.92 -18.68 19.00
CA LEU A 306 -1.08 -17.25 18.75
C LEU A 306 -1.37 -16.96 17.28
N ARG A 307 -0.62 -17.58 16.36
CA ARG A 307 -0.86 -17.46 14.91
C ARG A 307 -2.28 -17.85 14.54
N THR A 308 -2.76 -18.98 15.07
CA THR A 308 -4.12 -19.47 14.84
C THR A 308 -5.15 -18.46 15.33
N GLN A 309 -4.98 -17.94 16.55
CA GLN A 309 -5.87 -16.91 17.11
C GLN A 309 -5.88 -15.63 16.27
N VAL A 310 -4.70 -15.10 15.89
CA VAL A 310 -4.61 -13.89 15.04
C VAL A 310 -5.29 -14.12 13.69
N SER A 311 -5.08 -15.29 13.06
CA SER A 311 -5.69 -15.62 11.77
C SER A 311 -7.22 -15.65 11.81
N SER A 312 -7.78 -15.98 12.99
CA SER A 312 -9.22 -16.03 13.25
C SER A 312 -9.87 -14.68 13.56
N LEU A 313 -9.07 -13.61 13.73
CA LEU A 313 -9.62 -12.28 14.00
C LEU A 313 -10.59 -11.84 12.90
N ALA A 314 -11.75 -11.32 13.32
CA ALA A 314 -12.77 -10.78 12.44
C ALA A 314 -12.23 -9.60 11.60
N ILE A 315 -12.68 -9.53 10.36
CA ILE A 315 -12.30 -8.49 9.39
C ILE A 315 -13.50 -7.70 8.86
N ASP A 316 -14.71 -8.03 9.32
CA ASP A 316 -15.94 -7.33 8.97
C ASP A 316 -16.16 -6.17 9.92
N ALA A 317 -16.62 -5.03 9.39
CA ALA A 317 -16.90 -3.85 10.20
C ALA A 317 -18.17 -4.05 11.05
N ASP A 318 -18.08 -3.68 12.32
CA ASP A 318 -19.24 -3.61 13.20
C ASP A 318 -20.15 -2.45 12.77
N PRO A 319 -21.47 -2.66 12.60
CA PRO A 319 -22.41 -1.57 12.33
C PRO A 319 -22.29 -0.39 13.31
N VAL A 320 -21.98 -0.64 14.58
CA VAL A 320 -21.82 0.42 15.60
C VAL A 320 -20.60 1.29 15.31
N ASP A 321 -19.51 0.70 14.83
CA ASP A 321 -18.30 1.45 14.44
C ASP A 321 -18.56 2.33 13.21
N ILE A 322 -19.37 1.85 12.25
CA ILE A 322 -19.79 2.63 11.08
C ILE A 322 -20.63 3.84 11.50
N GLU A 323 -21.64 3.62 12.35
CA GLU A 323 -22.47 4.70 12.89
C GLU A 323 -21.63 5.74 13.62
N LYS A 324 -20.68 5.31 14.46
CA LYS A 324 -19.77 6.20 15.18
C LYS A 324 -18.88 7.03 14.23
N VAL A 325 -18.39 6.45 13.15
CA VAL A 325 -17.59 7.17 12.13
C VAL A 325 -18.40 8.26 11.44
N LEU A 326 -19.69 8.00 11.23
CA LEU A 326 -20.61 8.91 10.55
C LEU A 326 -21.24 9.94 11.50
N THR A 327 -21.15 9.70 12.81
CA THR A 327 -21.54 10.65 13.85
C THR A 327 -20.72 11.94 13.66
N ASP A 328 -21.41 13.08 13.74
CA ASP A 328 -20.88 14.46 13.53
C ASP A 328 -20.53 14.83 12.08
N ILE A 329 -20.79 13.97 11.09
CA ILE A 329 -20.73 14.36 9.68
C ILE A 329 -22.00 15.13 9.31
N GLN A 330 -21.89 16.46 9.21
CA GLN A 330 -23.02 17.35 8.95
C GLN A 330 -23.67 17.16 7.57
N VAL A 331 -22.90 16.71 6.58
CA VAL A 331 -23.36 16.53 5.20
C VAL A 331 -23.27 15.06 4.83
N TYR A 332 -24.40 14.36 4.92
CA TYR A 332 -24.48 12.95 4.54
C TYR A 332 -24.55 12.82 3.01
N GLY A 333 -23.56 12.16 2.42
CA GLY A 333 -23.48 11.88 0.99
C GLY A 333 -23.90 10.45 0.65
N PRO A 334 -24.21 10.17 -0.63
CA PRO A 334 -24.46 8.81 -1.08
C PRO A 334 -23.21 7.94 -0.86
N ASN A 335 -23.42 6.69 -0.44
CA ASN A 335 -22.38 5.67 -0.21
C ASN A 335 -21.43 5.91 0.98
N MET A 336 -21.69 6.87 1.86
CA MET A 336 -20.82 7.08 3.03
C MET A 336 -20.73 5.86 3.97
N ASP A 337 -21.82 5.09 4.13
CA ASP A 337 -21.78 3.81 4.85
C ASP A 337 -20.78 2.83 4.24
N ALA A 338 -20.78 2.73 2.90
CA ALA A 338 -19.91 1.82 2.17
C ALA A 338 -18.45 2.29 2.22
N ASP A 339 -18.22 3.61 2.15
CA ASP A 339 -16.89 4.20 2.29
C ASP A 339 -16.32 3.95 3.71
N ALA A 340 -17.12 4.22 4.76
CA ALA A 340 -16.73 3.96 6.15
C ALA A 340 -16.48 2.47 6.42
N ARG A 341 -17.40 1.60 5.98
CA ARG A 341 -17.28 0.14 6.08
C ARG A 341 -16.02 -0.35 5.40
N GLY A 342 -15.82 0.01 4.13
CA GLY A 342 -14.66 -0.42 3.36
C GLY A 342 -13.34 0.04 3.99
N ALA A 343 -13.32 1.26 4.56
CA ALA A 343 -12.16 1.76 5.27
C ALA A 343 -11.84 0.97 6.55
N ILE A 344 -12.86 0.68 7.38
CA ILE A 344 -12.71 -0.14 8.58
C ILE A 344 -12.17 -1.53 8.20
N GLU A 345 -12.86 -2.24 7.31
CA GLU A 345 -12.53 -3.62 6.89
C GLU A 345 -11.12 -3.72 6.29
N ALA A 346 -10.70 -2.71 5.51
CA ALA A 346 -9.35 -2.65 4.96
C ALA A 346 -8.29 -2.61 6.06
N VAL A 347 -8.51 -1.84 7.12
CA VAL A 347 -7.59 -1.75 8.25
C VAL A 347 -7.61 -2.99 9.14
N LEU A 348 -8.80 -3.56 9.42
CA LEU A 348 -8.90 -4.82 10.17
C LEU A 348 -8.08 -5.92 9.49
N THR A 349 -8.21 -6.01 8.17
CA THR A 349 -7.46 -6.95 7.32
C THR A 349 -5.96 -6.65 7.35
N SER A 350 -5.58 -5.38 7.22
CA SER A 350 -4.18 -4.95 7.20
C SER A 350 -3.44 -5.25 8.51
N ILE A 351 -4.01 -4.87 9.66
CA ILE A 351 -3.41 -5.14 10.97
C ILE A 351 -3.28 -6.64 11.21
N ARG A 352 -4.32 -7.43 10.89
CA ARG A 352 -4.25 -8.90 11.00
C ARG A 352 -3.10 -9.46 10.15
N ARG A 353 -2.97 -9.02 8.90
CA ARG A 353 -1.88 -9.45 8.00
C ARG A 353 -0.50 -9.07 8.55
N ASN A 354 -0.34 -7.84 9.03
CA ASN A 354 0.93 -7.35 9.56
C ASN A 354 1.38 -8.16 10.76
N VAL A 355 0.49 -8.41 11.72
CA VAL A 355 0.79 -9.23 12.90
C VAL A 355 1.16 -10.66 12.51
N LEU A 356 0.46 -11.26 11.54
CA LEU A 356 0.82 -12.59 11.02
C LEU A 356 2.22 -12.59 10.38
N GLY A 357 2.57 -11.53 9.64
CA GLY A 357 3.91 -11.36 9.07
C GLY A 357 5.00 -11.18 10.12
N GLU A 358 4.71 -10.48 11.22
CA GLU A 358 5.64 -10.35 12.36
C GLU A 358 5.86 -11.68 13.07
N ILE A 359 4.79 -12.47 13.27
CA ILE A 359 4.87 -13.83 13.81
C ILE A 359 5.72 -14.73 12.90
N ASP A 360 5.49 -14.67 11.58
CA ASP A 360 6.24 -15.47 10.62
C ASP A 360 7.73 -15.04 10.57
N SER A 361 8.01 -13.75 10.73
CA SER A 361 9.38 -13.22 10.81
C SER A 361 10.11 -13.72 12.05
N LEU A 362 9.46 -13.71 13.22
CA LEU A 362 10.04 -14.28 14.45
C LEU A 362 10.37 -15.77 14.28
N LYS A 363 9.47 -16.52 13.65
CA LYS A 363 9.66 -17.95 13.40
C LYS A 363 10.87 -18.22 12.49
N GLU A 364 11.06 -17.41 11.46
CA GLU A 364 12.20 -17.57 10.55
C GLU A 364 13.52 -17.13 11.21
N GLU A 365 13.51 -16.07 12.02
CA GLU A 365 14.68 -15.63 12.82
C GLU A 365 15.14 -16.71 13.80
N HIS A 366 14.21 -17.48 14.37
CA HIS A 366 14.47 -18.55 15.34
C HIS A 366 14.18 -19.95 14.79
N ARG A 367 14.46 -20.20 13.51
CA ARG A 367 14.08 -21.45 12.82
C ARG A 367 14.59 -22.72 13.51
N GLU A 368 15.80 -22.68 14.06
CA GLU A 368 16.46 -23.84 14.67
C GLU A 368 16.07 -24.05 16.13
N ASN A 369 15.89 -22.95 16.87
CA ASN A 369 15.53 -23.00 18.28
C ASN A 369 14.94 -21.64 18.73
N LEU A 370 13.64 -21.64 19.06
CA LEU A 370 12.98 -20.50 19.67
C LEU A 370 12.92 -20.71 21.19
N GLU A 371 13.75 -19.97 21.90
CA GLU A 371 13.75 -19.95 23.36
C GLU A 371 12.48 -19.28 23.91
N VAL A 372 11.95 -19.81 25.01
CA VAL A 372 10.75 -19.29 25.69
C VAL A 372 10.94 -17.82 26.09
N ASP A 373 12.11 -17.46 26.61
CA ASP A 373 12.44 -16.08 26.98
C ASP A 373 12.45 -15.13 25.77
N ALA A 374 12.93 -15.60 24.61
CA ALA A 374 12.93 -14.81 23.38
C ALA A 374 11.50 -14.54 22.90
N PHE A 375 10.64 -15.56 22.95
CA PHE A 375 9.22 -15.42 22.62
C PHE A 375 8.50 -14.44 23.57
N HIS A 376 8.70 -14.56 24.89
CA HIS A 376 8.10 -13.63 25.86
C HIS A 376 8.62 -12.19 25.69
N LYS A 377 9.91 -12.02 25.44
CA LYS A 377 10.49 -10.71 25.15
C LYS A 377 9.85 -10.10 23.90
N TRP A 378 9.71 -10.87 22.82
CA TRP A 378 9.05 -10.42 21.60
C TRP A 378 7.59 -10.03 21.84
N LEU A 379 6.83 -10.85 22.59
CA LEU A 379 5.44 -10.56 22.95
C LEU A 379 5.32 -9.22 23.68
N ASN A 380 6.16 -8.99 24.68
CA ASN A 380 6.10 -7.78 25.49
C ASN A 380 6.43 -6.52 24.68
N VAL A 381 7.52 -6.54 23.90
CA VAL A 381 7.93 -5.41 23.05
C VAL A 381 6.86 -5.11 22.00
N THR A 382 6.35 -6.16 21.35
CA THR A 382 5.34 -6.03 20.30
C THR A 382 4.03 -5.50 20.87
N ARG A 383 3.57 -6.03 22.02
CA ARG A 383 2.38 -5.55 22.73
C ARG A 383 2.51 -4.10 23.12
N GLU A 384 3.61 -3.71 23.76
CA GLU A 384 3.85 -2.32 24.20
C GLU A 384 3.80 -1.35 23.02
N ARG A 385 4.41 -1.71 21.87
CA ARG A 385 4.31 -0.89 20.65
C ARG A 385 2.86 -0.70 20.21
N TYR A 386 2.05 -1.75 20.19
CA TYR A 386 0.64 -1.66 19.81
C TYR A 386 -0.22 -0.94 20.86
N GLU A 387 0.08 -1.06 22.16
CA GLU A 387 -0.56 -0.30 23.23
C GLU A 387 -0.28 1.20 23.09
N ASN A 388 0.97 1.55 22.79
CA ASN A 388 1.39 2.93 22.53
C ASN A 388 0.74 3.49 21.25
N TRP A 389 0.54 2.67 20.22
CA TRP A 389 -0.24 3.08 19.06
C TRP A 389 -1.71 3.32 19.44
N LEU A 390 -2.36 2.37 20.11
CA LEU A 390 -3.76 2.50 20.50
C LEU A 390 -3.99 3.73 21.40
N SER A 391 -3.08 4.03 22.33
CA SER A 391 -3.20 5.19 23.21
C SER A 391 -3.18 6.51 22.45
N ARG A 392 -2.32 6.66 21.44
CA ARG A 392 -2.26 7.85 20.57
C ARG A 392 -3.55 8.07 19.77
N LEU A 393 -4.26 6.98 19.44
CA LEU A 393 -5.53 7.08 18.73
C LEU A 393 -6.69 7.53 19.63
N GLN A 394 -6.58 7.49 20.96
CA GLN A 394 -7.70 7.83 21.86
C GLN A 394 -8.15 9.29 21.74
N GLY A 395 -7.30 10.18 21.21
CA GLY A 395 -7.66 11.58 20.93
C GLY A 395 -8.64 11.80 19.78
N PHE A 396 -8.92 10.77 18.97
CA PHE A 396 -9.82 10.82 17.82
C PHE A 396 -11.27 10.44 18.09
#